data_AF-A0A392TIX7-F1
#
_entry.id   AF-A0A392TIX7-F1
#
_cell.length_a   1.000
_cell.length_b   1.000
_cell.length_c   1.000
_cell.angle_alpha   90.00
_cell.angle_beta   90.00
_cell.angle_gamma   90.00
#
_symmetry.space_group_name_H-M   'P 1'
#
loop_
_entity.id
_entity.type
_entity.pdbx_description
1 polymer ?
#
loop_
_entity_poly.entity_id
_entity_poly.type
_entity_poly.pdbx_seq_one_letter_code
_entity_poly.pdbx_strand_id
1 'polypeptide(L)'
;MASSSSQAVTTVDLKKYDVFISFRGDDTRAGFTSHLHSALKRSYLETYIDYRIEKGDQVWAELVKAIKDSTLFLVVFSENYA
;
A
#
# COMPACT_ATOMS: atom_id res chain seq x y z
N MET A 1 48.85 -10.28 4.77
CA MET A 1 47.81 -9.32 4.36
C MET A 1 46.48 -10.06 4.43
N ALA A 2 45.66 -9.81 5.45
CA ALA A 2 44.36 -10.48 5.59
C ALA A 2 43.31 -9.71 4.79
N SER A 3 42.68 -10.35 3.81
CA SER A 3 41.59 -9.77 3.02
C SER A 3 40.34 -9.68 3.88
N SER A 4 39.92 -8.46 4.20
CA SER A 4 38.63 -8.17 4.82
C SER A 4 37.54 -8.31 3.76
N SER A 5 36.70 -9.35 3.84
CA SER A 5 35.48 -9.43 3.05
C SER A 5 34.41 -8.54 3.69
N SER A 6 34.13 -7.41 3.05
CA SER A 6 32.94 -6.61 3.37
C SER A 6 31.72 -7.41 2.93
N GLN A 7 30.97 -7.95 3.90
CA GLN A 7 29.65 -8.51 3.63
C GLN A 7 28.77 -7.36 3.15
N ALA A 8 28.44 -7.37 1.86
CA ALA A 8 27.40 -6.51 1.33
C ALA A 8 26.09 -6.94 2.01
N VAL A 9 25.62 -6.12 2.96
CA VAL A 9 24.25 -6.23 3.45
C VAL A 9 23.37 -6.06 2.21
N THR A 10 22.81 -7.15 1.74
CA THR A 10 21.76 -7.08 0.75
C THR A 10 20.61 -6.39 1.46
N THR A 11 20.41 -5.10 1.16
CA THR A 11 19.19 -4.41 1.54
C THR A 11 18.09 -5.10 0.75
N VAL A 12 17.54 -6.18 1.31
CA VAL A 12 16.22 -6.67 0.92
C VAL A 12 15.34 -5.44 0.99
N ASP A 13 14.74 -5.07 -0.14
CA ASP A 13 13.81 -3.96 -0.22
C ASP A 13 12.59 -4.37 0.61
N LEU A 14 12.68 -4.12 1.92
CA LEU A 14 11.66 -4.49 2.90
C LEU A 14 10.46 -3.61 2.63
N LYS A 15 9.55 -4.12 1.79
CA LYS A 15 8.24 -3.51 1.57
C LYS A 15 7.56 -3.37 2.92
N LYS A 16 7.07 -2.17 3.19
CA LYS A 16 6.36 -1.84 4.43
C LYS A 16 4.95 -2.43 4.45
N TYR A 17 4.33 -2.54 3.27
CA TYR A 17 2.98 -3.05 3.11
C TYR A 17 2.98 -4.26 2.17
N ASP A 18 2.14 -5.24 2.50
CA ASP A 18 1.89 -6.38 1.64
C ASP A 18 0.98 -5.97 0.48
N VAL A 19 -0.04 -5.14 0.76
CA VAL A 19 -1.06 -4.75 -0.22
C VAL A 19 -1.34 -3.26 -0.18
N PHE A 20 -1.38 -2.62 -1.34
CA PHE A 20 -1.93 -1.27 -1.54
C PHE A 20 -3.33 -1.38 -2.16
N ILE A 21 -4.33 -0.75 -1.56
CA ILE A 21 -5.70 -0.70 -2.12
C ILE A 21 -6.04 0.69 -2.64
N SER A 22 -6.36 0.76 -3.93
CA SER A 22 -6.94 1.93 -4.60
C SER A 22 -8.43 1.72 -4.83
N PHE A 23 -9.27 2.69 -4.48
CA PHE A 23 -10.73 2.59 -4.60
C PHE A 23 -11.38 3.97 -4.60
N ARG A 24 -12.60 4.06 -5.15
CA ARG A 24 -13.42 5.26 -4.95
C ARG A 24 -14.10 5.21 -3.59
N GLY A 25 -13.72 6.15 -2.73
CA GLY A 25 -14.25 6.29 -1.38
C GLY A 25 -15.77 6.37 -1.34
N ASP A 26 -16.35 7.24 -2.16
CA ASP A 26 -17.80 7.50 -2.19
C ASP A 26 -18.60 6.25 -2.59
N ASP A 27 -18.03 5.38 -3.43
CA ASP A 27 -18.74 4.22 -3.97
C ASP A 27 -18.63 2.98 -3.07
N THR A 28 -17.44 2.70 -2.51
CA THR A 28 -17.14 1.35 -1.97
C THR A 28 -16.60 1.34 -0.54
N ARG A 29 -16.34 2.51 0.08
CA ARG A 29 -15.68 2.62 1.40
C ARG A 29 -16.35 1.78 2.50
N ALA A 30 -17.65 1.94 2.67
CA ALA A 30 -18.42 1.33 3.76
C ALA A 30 -18.98 -0.06 3.42
N GLY A 31 -18.80 -0.52 2.19
CA GLY A 31 -19.33 -1.79 1.70
C GLY A 31 -18.22 -2.77 1.32
N PHE A 32 -17.95 -2.88 0.03
CA PHE A 32 -16.99 -3.84 -0.50
C PHE A 32 -15.58 -3.65 0.09
N THR A 33 -15.07 -2.42 0.10
CA THR A 33 -13.68 -2.14 0.49
C THR A 33 -13.44 -2.37 1.98
N SER A 34 -14.41 -2.07 2.86
CA SER A 34 -14.31 -2.38 4.29
C SER A 34 -14.26 -3.88 4.56
N HIS A 35 -15.04 -4.69 3.84
CA HIS A 35 -14.99 -6.14 3.95
C HIS A 35 -13.69 -6.73 3.40
N LEU A 36 -13.23 -6.22 2.25
CA LEU A 36 -11.95 -6.60 1.66
C LEU A 36 -10.79 -6.34 2.62
N HIS A 37 -10.69 -5.12 3.17
CA HIS A 37 -9.68 -4.77 4.16
C HIS A 37 -9.73 -5.70 5.39
N SER A 38 -10.93 -5.94 5.91
CA SER A 38 -11.11 -6.82 7.06
C SER A 38 -10.67 -8.26 6.76
N ALA A 39 -10.88 -8.74 5.54
CA ALA A 39 -10.43 -10.05 5.11
C ALA A 39 -8.90 -10.13 5.01
N LEU A 40 -8.24 -9.16 4.38
CA LEU A 40 -6.78 -9.10 4.29
C LEU A 40 -6.12 -9.01 5.67
N LYS A 41 -6.70 -8.20 6.57
CA LYS A 41 -6.25 -8.10 7.96
C LYS A 41 -6.37 -9.43 8.72
N ARG A 42 -7.45 -10.19 8.51
CA ARG A 42 -7.61 -11.54 9.09
C ARG A 42 -6.59 -12.54 8.53
N SER A 43 -6.07 -12.29 7.34
CA SER A 43 -4.98 -13.06 6.73
C SER A 43 -3.58 -12.54 7.10
N TYR A 44 -3.48 -11.62 8.06
CA TYR A 44 -2.22 -11.00 8.52
C TYR A 44 -1.47 -10.23 7.44
N LEU A 45 -2.17 -9.71 6.43
CA LEU A 45 -1.57 -8.88 5.38
C LEU A 45 -1.65 -7.40 5.77
N GLU A 46 -0.50 -6.77 5.94
CA GLU A 46 -0.38 -5.34 6.24
C GLU A 46 -0.79 -4.55 4.99
N THR A 47 -1.89 -3.81 5.10
CA THR A 47 -2.56 -3.22 3.94
C THR A 47 -2.61 -1.70 4.06
N TYR A 48 -2.05 -1.00 3.09
CA TYR A 48 -2.25 0.44 2.94
C TYR A 48 -3.54 0.72 2.18
N ILE A 49 -4.36 1.63 2.68
CA ILE A 49 -5.63 1.99 2.05
C ILE A 49 -5.70 3.49 1.84
N ASP A 50 -6.01 3.88 0.61
CA ASP A 50 -6.18 5.28 0.21
C ASP A 50 -7.49 5.87 0.78
N TYR A 51 -7.55 6.08 2.10
CA TYR A 51 -8.79 6.46 2.79
C TYR A 51 -9.11 7.96 2.76
N ARG A 52 -8.19 8.84 2.34
CA ARG A 52 -8.39 10.29 2.48
C ARG A 52 -7.56 11.06 1.46
N ILE A 53 -8.22 11.74 0.53
CA ILE A 53 -7.57 12.85 -0.16
C ILE A 53 -8.54 14.04 -0.21
N GLU A 54 -8.52 14.86 0.85
CA GLU A 54 -8.56 16.31 0.62
C GLU A 54 -7.23 16.64 -0.06
N LYS A 55 -7.31 17.08 -1.32
CA LYS A 55 -6.15 17.21 -2.22
C LYS A 55 -5.17 18.24 -1.67
N GLY A 56 -3.93 17.81 -1.43
CA GLY A 56 -2.79 18.65 -1.06
C GLY A 56 -1.46 17.93 -1.28
N ASP A 57 -0.37 18.69 -1.47
CA ASP A 57 0.93 18.17 -1.90
C ASP A 57 1.53 17.12 -0.95
N GLN A 58 1.30 17.27 0.36
CA GLN A 58 1.77 16.34 1.38
C GLN A 58 1.11 14.95 1.24
N VAL A 59 -0.17 14.91 0.86
CA VAL A 59 -0.93 13.66 0.70
C VAL A 59 -0.41 12.88 -0.51
N TRP A 60 -0.04 13.58 -1.58
CA TRP A 60 0.53 12.94 -2.77
C TRP A 60 1.88 12.27 -2.48
N ALA A 61 2.75 12.93 -1.70
CA ALA A 61 4.04 12.36 -1.32
C ALA A 61 3.89 11.06 -0.51
N GLU A 62 2.95 11.02 0.43
CA GLU A 62 2.65 9.82 1.22
C GLU A 62 2.06 8.70 0.37
N LEU A 63 1.17 9.04 -0.58
CA LEU A 63 0.57 8.07 -1.50
C LEU A 63 1.63 7.43 -2.40
N VAL A 64 2.49 8.24 -3.03
CA VAL A 64 3.59 7.75 -3.88
C VAL A 64 4.54 6.87 -3.07
N LYS A 65 4.81 7.23 -1.81
CA LYS A 65 5.64 6.42 -0.93
C LYS A 65 4.95 5.08 -0.61
N ALA A 66 3.68 5.09 -0.25
CA ALA A 66 2.93 3.87 0.03
C ALA A 66 2.90 2.92 -1.18
N ILE A 67 2.75 3.47 -2.39
CA ILE A 67 2.84 2.68 -3.63
C ILE A 67 4.21 2.02 -3.75
N LYS A 68 5.31 2.77 -3.58
CA LYS A 68 6.68 2.21 -3.66
C LYS A 68 6.98 1.17 -2.58
N ASP A 69 6.42 1.37 -1.39
CA ASP A 69 6.64 0.54 -0.22
C ASP A 69 5.68 -0.66 -0.16
N SER A 70 4.86 -0.91 -1.20
CA SER A 70 3.91 -2.03 -1.27
C SER A 70 4.40 -3.16 -2.18
N THR A 71 4.01 -4.39 -1.85
CA THR A 71 4.33 -5.60 -2.64
C THR A 71 3.29 -5.88 -3.72
N LEU A 72 1.99 -5.79 -3.37
CA LEU A 72 0.86 -6.03 -4.26
C LEU A 72 -0.01 -4.78 -4.40
N PHE A 73 -0.62 -4.59 -5.58
CA PHE A 73 -1.54 -3.49 -5.85
C PHE A 73 -2.92 -4.05 -6.21
N LEU A 74 -3.94 -3.63 -5.47
CA LEU A 74 -5.33 -4.02 -5.68
C LEU A 74 -6.16 -2.77 -6.00
N VAL A 75 -6.74 -2.75 -7.20
CA VAL A 75 -7.58 -1.64 -7.68
C VAL A 75 -9.04 -2.09 -7.72
N VAL A 76 -9.89 -1.39 -6.97
CA VAL A 76 -11.34 -1.63 -6.93
C VAL A 76 -12.01 -0.62 -7.86
N PHE A 77 -12.33 -1.05 -9.08
CA PHE A 77 -13.12 -0.24 -10.00
C PHE A 77 -14.59 -0.20 -9.58
N SER A 78 -15.19 0.98 -9.71
CA SER A 78 -16.59 1.28 -9.42
C SER A 78 -17.10 2.35 -10.39
N GLU A 79 -18.39 2.65 -10.33
CA GLU A 79 -19.07 3.54 -11.27
C GLU A 79 -18.41 4.93 -11.37
N ASN A 80 -17.99 5.51 -10.24
CA ASN A 80 -17.40 6.86 -10.18
C ASN A 80 -15.90 6.82 -9.88
N TYR A 81 -15.21 5.75 -10.30
CA TYR A 81 -13.78 5.60 -10.05
C TYR A 81 -12.92 6.64 -10.78
N ALA A 82 -13.26 6.96 -12.04
CA ALA A 82 -12.51 7.89 -12.89
C ALA A 82 -12.80 9.37 -12.59
#